data_AF-A0A1L9RBZ8-F1
#
_entry.id   AF-A0A1L9RBZ8-F1
#
_cell.length_a   1.000
_cell.length_b   1.000
_cell.length_c   1.000
_cell.angle_alpha   90.00
_cell.angle_beta   90.00
_cell.angle_gamma   90.00
#
_symmetry.space_group_name_H-M   'P 1'
#
loop_
_entity.id
_entity.type
_entity.pdbx_description
1 polymer ?
#
loop_
_entity_poly.entity_id
_entity_poly.type
_entity_poly.pdbx_seq_one_letter_code
_entity_poly.pdbx_strand_id
1 'polypeptide(L)'
;MAKIRSSTVRLNLDLSKLRRHIKSFHHELLVTWQANVLTRLVEVIYLRQGWKLPGGFDVGEQGDLDREGLSRIYSIAAKRVGRGIMKARFCLGGRYYLALQKYSEIVEFRTSDPFETECTFAQWLVSEKEMKPDMYEFWAGLFPLCYGNTVEESSGF
;
A
#
# COMPACT_ATOMS: atom_id res chain seq x y z
N MET A 1 31.38 29.45 23.10
CA MET A 1 30.35 29.17 22.06
C MET A 1 30.67 27.99 21.11
N ALA A 2 31.89 27.43 21.08
CA ALA A 2 32.24 26.33 20.16
C ALA A 2 31.56 24.97 20.48
N LYS A 3 31.31 24.69 21.76
CA LYS A 3 30.74 23.41 22.24
C LYS A 3 29.31 23.16 21.73
N ILE A 4 28.48 24.21 21.67
CA ILE A 4 27.09 24.14 21.19
C ILE A 4 27.04 23.83 19.69
N ARG A 5 27.87 24.50 18.87
CA ARG A 5 27.96 24.24 17.42
C ARG A 5 28.41 22.80 17.12
N SER A 6 29.37 22.27 17.87
CA SER A 6 29.81 20.87 17.75
C SER A 6 28.68 19.87 18.02
N SER A 7 27.84 20.12 19.02
CA SER A 7 26.67 19.28 19.31
C SER A 7 25.59 19.38 18.23
N THR A 8 25.34 20.57 17.67
CA THR A 8 24.36 20.74 16.58
C THR A 8 24.82 20.05 15.30
N VAL A 9 26.11 20.11 14.97
CA VAL A 9 26.67 19.40 13.80
C VAL A 9 26.54 17.90 13.98
N ARG A 10 26.85 17.37 15.16
CA ARG A 10 26.73 15.94 15.47
C ARG A 10 25.28 15.46 15.41
N LEU A 11 24.35 16.22 15.98
CA LEU A 11 22.91 15.95 15.89
C LEU A 11 22.41 15.91 14.44
N ASN A 12 22.81 16.88 13.61
CA ASN A 12 22.46 16.88 12.19
C ASN A 12 23.03 15.68 11.44
N LEU A 13 24.24 15.24 11.79
CA LEU A 13 24.89 14.06 11.22
C LEU A 13 24.15 12.78 11.61
N ASP A 14 23.76 12.65 12.88
CA ASP A 14 23.01 11.50 13.38
C ASP A 14 21.58 11.46 12.79
N LEU A 15 20.92 12.61 12.65
CA LEU A 15 19.64 12.73 11.92
C LEU A 15 19.78 12.35 10.45
N SER A 16 20.89 12.74 9.81
CA SER A 16 21.15 12.39 8.41
C SER A 16 21.40 10.88 8.22
N LYS A 17 22.11 10.24 9.17
CA LYS A 17 22.31 8.78 9.20
C LYS A 17 20.99 8.06 9.43
N LEU A 18 20.19 8.51 10.40
CA LEU A 18 18.87 7.95 10.68
C LEU A 18 17.95 8.06 9.46
N ARG A 19 17.89 9.23 8.81
CA ARG A 19 17.14 9.42 7.56
C ARG A 19 17.61 8.47 6.45
N ARG A 20 18.92 8.22 6.33
CA ARG A 20 19.47 7.28 5.35
C ARG A 20 19.09 5.83 5.66
N HIS A 21 19.14 5.42 6.93
CA HIS A 21 18.68 4.10 7.35
C HIS A 21 17.18 3.92 7.10
N ILE A 22 16.36 4.91 7.45
CA ILE A 22 14.92 4.93 7.19
C ILE A 22 14.65 4.77 5.68
N LYS A 23 15.35 5.51 4.81
CA LYS A 23 15.20 5.37 3.36
C LYS A 23 15.59 3.99 2.82
N SER A 24 16.62 3.36 3.40
CA SER A 24 17.01 1.99 3.05
C SER A 24 15.94 0.98 3.47
N PHE A 25 15.41 1.13 4.68
CA PHE A 25 14.35 0.28 5.24
C PHE A 25 13.05 0.40 4.44
N HIS A 26 12.75 1.60 3.92
CA HIS A 26 11.58 1.82 3.07
C HIS A 26 11.60 1.03 1.76
N HIS A 27 12.77 0.65 1.21
CA HIS A 27 12.81 -0.22 0.03
C HIS A 27 12.35 -1.65 0.36
N GLU A 28 12.71 -2.15 1.54
CA GLU A 28 12.26 -3.46 2.03
C GLU A 28 10.77 -3.43 2.38
N LEU A 29 10.27 -2.32 2.92
CA LEU A 29 8.86 -2.13 3.28
C LEU A 29 7.95 -1.79 2.10
N LEU A 30 8.50 -1.29 0.98
CA LEU A 30 7.72 -0.88 -0.18
C LEU A 30 6.85 -2.02 -0.71
N VAL A 31 7.40 -3.23 -0.78
CA VAL A 31 6.67 -4.42 -1.25
C VAL A 31 5.47 -4.71 -0.35
N THR A 32 5.65 -4.63 0.97
CA THR A 32 4.57 -4.78 1.95
C THR A 32 3.49 -3.71 1.77
N TRP A 33 3.87 -2.45 1.62
CA TRP A 33 2.91 -1.36 1.42
C TRP A 33 2.10 -1.53 0.14
N GLN A 34 2.76 -1.88 -0.96
CA GLN A 34 2.11 -2.16 -2.24
C GLN A 34 1.17 -3.36 -2.14
N ALA A 35 1.58 -4.42 -1.44
CA ALA A 35 0.74 -5.58 -1.19
C ALA A 35 -0.52 -5.17 -0.43
N ASN A 36 -0.39 -4.38 0.64
CA ASN A 36 -1.50 -3.92 1.45
C ASN A 36 -2.50 -3.05 0.67
N VAL A 37 -2.04 -2.09 -0.13
CA VAL A 37 -2.94 -1.28 -0.98
C VAL A 37 -3.69 -2.17 -1.99
N LEU A 38 -3.01 -3.14 -2.60
CA LEU A 38 -3.66 -4.06 -3.52
C LEU A 38 -4.62 -5.03 -2.80
N THR A 39 -4.34 -5.45 -1.57
CA THR A 39 -5.30 -6.17 -0.72
C THR A 39 -6.56 -5.35 -0.54
N ARG A 40 -6.42 -4.08 -0.11
CA ARG A 40 -7.54 -3.14 0.06
C ARG A 40 -8.32 -2.93 -1.21
N LEU A 41 -7.64 -2.84 -2.35
CA LEU A 41 -8.30 -2.71 -3.64
C LEU A 41 -9.19 -3.93 -3.95
N VAL A 42 -8.71 -5.15 -3.70
CA VAL A 42 -9.52 -6.37 -3.84
C VAL A 42 -10.74 -6.31 -2.93
N GLU A 43 -10.55 -5.98 -1.66
CA GLU A 43 -11.62 -5.92 -0.66
C GLU A 43 -12.70 -4.92 -1.03
N VAL A 44 -12.31 -3.70 -1.41
CA VAL A 44 -13.24 -2.65 -1.85
C VAL A 44 -14.00 -3.08 -3.10
N ILE A 45 -13.34 -3.75 -4.05
CA ILE A 45 -14.01 -4.25 -5.24
C ILE A 45 -15.06 -5.30 -4.86
N TYR A 46 -14.70 -6.28 -4.02
CA TYR A 46 -15.62 -7.34 -3.63
C TYR A 46 -16.81 -6.80 -2.83
N LEU A 47 -16.55 -5.91 -1.85
CA LEU A 47 -17.59 -5.25 -1.06
C LEU A 47 -18.57 -4.47 -1.94
N ARG A 48 -18.06 -3.63 -2.87
CA ARG A 48 -18.93 -2.81 -3.73
C ARG A 48 -19.67 -3.62 -4.80
N GLN A 49 -19.19 -4.80 -5.17
CA GLN A 49 -19.88 -5.71 -6.08
C GLN A 49 -20.85 -6.66 -5.35
N GLY A 50 -20.86 -6.67 -4.00
CA GLY A 50 -21.61 -7.65 -3.22
C GLY A 50 -21.11 -9.08 -3.43
N TRP A 51 -19.82 -9.23 -3.71
CA TRP A 51 -19.20 -10.54 -3.96
C TRP A 51 -18.60 -11.10 -2.68
N LYS A 52 -18.72 -12.42 -2.53
CA LYS A 52 -17.97 -13.20 -1.55
C LYS A 52 -16.59 -13.55 -2.10
N LEU A 53 -15.59 -13.55 -1.22
CA LEU A 53 -14.26 -14.02 -1.55
C LEU A 53 -14.26 -15.53 -1.88
N PRO A 54 -13.24 -16.02 -2.60
CA PRO A 54 -13.08 -17.46 -2.82
C PRO A 54 -13.18 -18.25 -1.52
N GLY A 55 -14.02 -19.28 -1.50
CA GLY A 55 -14.37 -20.03 -0.28
C GLY A 55 -15.69 -19.57 0.38
N GLY A 56 -16.34 -18.53 -0.14
CA GLY A 56 -17.64 -18.06 0.37
C GLY A 56 -17.55 -17.08 1.53
N PHE A 57 -16.33 -16.68 1.90
CA PHE A 57 -16.07 -15.75 2.99
C PHE A 57 -16.51 -14.33 2.65
N ASP A 58 -17.07 -13.63 3.62
CA ASP A 58 -17.21 -12.19 3.57
C ASP A 58 -15.86 -11.52 3.90
N VAL A 59 -15.68 -10.29 3.41
CA VAL A 59 -14.45 -9.53 3.67
C VAL A 59 -14.36 -9.20 5.16
N GLY A 60 -13.28 -9.63 5.81
CA GLY A 60 -13.05 -9.45 7.25
C GLY A 60 -13.34 -10.68 8.10
N GLU A 61 -14.03 -11.70 7.56
CA GLU A 61 -14.41 -12.92 8.30
C GLU A 61 -13.41 -14.08 8.13
N GLN A 62 -12.24 -13.83 7.56
CA GLN A 62 -11.27 -14.87 7.21
C GLN A 62 -10.28 -15.21 8.35
N GLY A 63 -10.60 -14.84 9.59
CA GLY A 63 -9.69 -14.86 10.74
C GLY A 63 -9.16 -16.24 11.16
N ASP A 64 -9.86 -17.32 10.80
CA ASP A 64 -9.47 -18.69 11.13
C ASP A 64 -8.45 -19.30 10.15
N LEU A 65 -8.16 -18.61 9.03
CA LEU A 65 -7.22 -19.10 8.02
C LEU A 65 -5.79 -18.70 8.35
N ASP A 66 -4.86 -19.62 8.07
CA ASP A 66 -3.44 -19.32 8.12
C ASP A 66 -3.02 -18.32 7.02
N ARG A 67 -1.80 -17.78 7.16
CA ARG A 67 -1.27 -16.75 6.25
C ARG A 67 -1.27 -17.23 4.79
N GLU A 68 -0.95 -18.50 4.55
CA GLU A 68 -0.87 -19.09 3.21
C GLU A 68 -2.26 -19.26 2.58
N GLY A 69 -3.24 -19.75 3.34
CA GLY A 69 -4.63 -19.87 2.93
C GLY A 69 -5.21 -18.51 2.54
N LEU A 70 -4.98 -17.48 3.36
CA LEU A 70 -5.37 -16.11 3.04
C LEU A 70 -4.65 -15.59 1.78
N SER A 71 -3.34 -15.83 1.63
CA SER A 71 -2.59 -15.45 0.42
C SER A 71 -3.20 -16.04 -0.84
N ARG A 72 -3.61 -17.31 -0.77
CA ARG A 72 -4.25 -18.02 -1.87
C ARG A 72 -5.61 -17.43 -2.21
N ILE A 73 -6.45 -17.16 -1.21
CA ILE A 73 -7.77 -16.54 -1.41
C ILE A 73 -7.64 -15.19 -2.11
N TYR A 74 -6.78 -14.31 -1.58
CA TYR A 74 -6.58 -12.98 -2.16
C TYR A 74 -5.96 -13.04 -3.56
N SER A 75 -5.06 -13.99 -3.83
CA SER A 75 -4.50 -14.21 -5.18
C SER A 75 -5.57 -14.60 -6.19
N ILE A 76 -6.43 -15.57 -5.84
CA ILE A 76 -7.53 -16.01 -6.70
C ILE A 76 -8.53 -14.86 -6.88
N ALA A 77 -8.82 -14.14 -5.81
CA ALA A 77 -9.76 -13.02 -5.83
C ALA A 77 -9.31 -11.92 -6.78
N ALA A 78 -8.04 -11.53 -6.73
CA ALA A 78 -7.44 -10.52 -7.60
C ALA A 78 -7.47 -10.93 -9.08
N LYS A 79 -7.14 -12.19 -9.39
CA LYS A 79 -7.20 -12.72 -10.76
C LYS A 79 -8.62 -12.73 -11.34
N ARG A 80 -9.64 -12.90 -10.49
CA ARG A 80 -11.05 -12.85 -10.90
C ARG A 80 -11.53 -11.43 -11.25
N VAL A 81 -10.86 -10.38 -10.76
CA VAL A 81 -11.23 -9.00 -11.09
C VAL A 81 -10.92 -8.71 -12.56
N GLY A 82 -11.97 -8.55 -13.37
CA GLY A 82 -11.84 -8.24 -14.78
C GLY A 82 -11.50 -6.78 -15.06
N ARG A 83 -10.72 -6.53 -16.13
CA ARG A 83 -10.38 -5.18 -16.61
C ARG A 83 -11.60 -4.31 -16.87
N GLY A 84 -12.68 -4.89 -17.40
CA GLY A 84 -13.94 -4.18 -17.66
C GLY A 84 -14.59 -3.64 -16.38
N ILE A 85 -14.55 -4.41 -15.29
CA ILE A 85 -15.08 -4.01 -13.98
C ILE A 85 -14.27 -2.85 -13.41
N MET A 86 -12.94 -2.95 -13.45
CA MET A 86 -12.06 -1.87 -12.96
C MET A 86 -12.32 -0.54 -13.67
N LYS A 87 -12.44 -0.57 -15.01
CA LYS A 87 -12.70 0.63 -15.80
C LYS A 87 -14.12 1.17 -15.56
N ALA A 88 -15.15 0.32 -15.67
CA ALA A 88 -16.54 0.78 -15.68
C ALA A 88 -17.10 1.13 -14.30
N ARG A 89 -16.61 0.49 -13.23
CA ARG A 89 -17.17 0.63 -11.87
C ARG A 89 -16.28 1.42 -10.92
N PHE A 90 -14.98 1.49 -11.20
CA PHE A 90 -14.00 2.13 -10.32
C PHE A 90 -13.17 3.21 -11.04
N CYS A 91 -13.44 3.48 -12.32
CA CYS A 91 -12.71 4.44 -13.14
C CYS A 91 -11.19 4.18 -13.16
N LEU A 92 -10.76 2.95 -12.93
CA LEU A 92 -9.35 2.58 -12.89
C LEU A 92 -8.86 2.17 -14.30
N GLY A 93 -7.82 2.84 -14.76
CA GLY A 93 -7.16 2.55 -16.04
C GLY A 93 -6.43 1.21 -16.09
N GLY A 94 -5.88 0.89 -17.28
CA GLY A 94 -5.22 -0.40 -17.53
C GLY A 94 -4.01 -0.69 -16.65
N ARG A 95 -3.27 0.35 -16.22
CA ARG A 95 -2.10 0.20 -15.34
C ARG A 95 -2.45 -0.42 -13.98
N TYR A 96 -3.59 -0.06 -13.40
CA TYR A 96 -4.07 -0.62 -12.13
C TYR A 96 -4.50 -2.07 -12.28
N TYR A 97 -5.14 -2.40 -13.41
CA TYR A 97 -5.48 -3.79 -13.73
C TYR A 97 -4.23 -4.66 -13.82
N LEU A 98 -3.19 -4.20 -14.52
CA LEU A 98 -1.94 -4.94 -14.63
C LEU A 98 -1.26 -5.13 -13.26
N ALA A 99 -1.23 -4.10 -12.42
CA ALA A 99 -0.70 -4.22 -11.06
C ALA A 99 -1.48 -5.25 -10.23
N LEU A 100 -2.81 -5.24 -10.33
CA LEU A 100 -3.66 -6.21 -9.64
C LEU A 100 -3.44 -7.64 -10.15
N GLN A 101 -3.17 -7.84 -11.45
CA GLN A 101 -2.82 -9.17 -11.99
C GLN A 101 -1.47 -9.70 -11.49
N LYS A 102 -0.54 -8.80 -11.16
CA LYS A 102 0.77 -9.16 -10.58
C LYS A 102 0.73 -9.32 -9.06
N TYR A 103 -0.39 -9.00 -8.42
CA TYR A 103 -0.51 -9.02 -6.97
C TYR A 103 -0.13 -10.37 -6.33
N SER A 104 -0.36 -11.50 -7.02
CA SER A 104 0.05 -12.82 -6.52
C SER A 104 1.56 -12.96 -6.31
N GLU A 105 2.38 -12.11 -6.92
CA GLU A 105 3.84 -12.08 -6.72
C GLU A 105 4.23 -11.47 -5.37
N ILE A 106 3.35 -10.66 -4.76
CA ILE A 106 3.66 -9.89 -3.54
C ILE A 106 2.68 -10.10 -2.39
N VAL A 107 1.60 -10.87 -2.61
CA VAL A 107 0.51 -11.08 -1.64
C VAL A 107 1.00 -11.59 -0.28
N GLU A 108 2.08 -12.37 -0.24
CA GLU A 108 2.63 -12.97 0.97
C GLU A 108 3.26 -11.94 1.92
N PHE A 109 3.67 -10.78 1.39
CA PHE A 109 4.28 -9.69 2.15
C PHE A 109 3.28 -8.78 2.85
N ARG A 110 1.96 -8.99 2.64
CA ARG A 110 0.93 -8.19 3.30
C ARG A 110 1.00 -8.32 4.83
N THR A 111 0.56 -7.28 5.51
CA THR A 111 0.29 -7.32 6.95
C THR A 111 -1.06 -8.00 7.20
N SER A 112 -1.31 -8.37 8.46
CA SER A 112 -2.62 -8.92 8.86
C SER A 112 -3.73 -7.87 8.77
N ASP A 113 -3.39 -6.61 9.08
CA ASP A 113 -4.25 -5.45 8.88
C ASP A 113 -3.63 -4.51 7.82
N PRO A 114 -4.23 -4.41 6.62
CA PRO A 114 -3.74 -3.52 5.57
C PRO A 114 -3.81 -2.02 5.89
N PHE A 115 -4.56 -1.61 6.92
CA PHE A 115 -4.61 -0.21 7.38
C PHE A 115 -3.38 0.20 8.20
N GLU A 116 -2.67 -0.77 8.80
CA GLU A 116 -1.49 -0.52 9.64
C GLU A 116 -0.41 0.31 8.91
N THR A 117 -0.30 0.15 7.59
CA THR A 117 0.75 0.80 6.80
C THR A 117 0.28 2.04 6.05
N GLU A 118 -0.99 2.44 6.16
CA GLU A 118 -1.58 3.56 5.41
C GLU A 118 -0.76 4.84 5.58
N CYS A 119 -0.62 5.31 6.82
CA CYS A 119 0.05 6.58 7.12
C CYS A 119 1.53 6.56 6.72
N THR A 120 2.23 5.46 7.00
CA THR A 120 3.66 5.33 6.65
C THR A 120 3.88 5.31 5.15
N PHE A 121 2.99 4.65 4.39
CA PHE A 121 3.09 4.64 2.94
C PHE A 121 2.77 6.00 2.34
N ALA A 122 1.75 6.69 2.88
CA ALA A 122 1.39 8.05 2.49
C ALA A 122 2.57 9.02 2.69
N GLN A 123 3.18 9.01 3.87
CA GLN A 123 4.35 9.83 4.19
C GLN A 123 5.51 9.55 3.23
N TRP A 124 5.76 8.28 2.92
CA TRP A 124 6.80 7.91 1.97
C TRP A 124 6.50 8.41 0.55
N LEU A 125 5.27 8.25 0.06
CA LEU A 125 4.84 8.75 -1.24
C LEU A 125 5.05 10.25 -1.34
N VAL A 126 4.61 11.04 -0.35
CA VAL A 126 4.86 12.49 -0.30
C VAL A 126 6.35 12.80 -0.35
N SER A 127 7.17 12.06 0.40
CA SER A 127 8.62 12.28 0.45
C SER A 127 9.35 11.98 -0.86
N GLU A 128 8.78 11.10 -1.70
CA GLU A 128 9.36 10.68 -2.98
C GLU A 128 8.61 11.29 -4.18
N LYS A 129 7.62 12.16 -3.96
CA LYS A 129 6.78 12.78 -5.00
C LYS A 129 7.60 13.46 -6.10
N GLU A 130 8.62 14.22 -5.73
CA GLU A 130 9.50 14.93 -6.67
C GLU A 130 10.49 14.00 -7.38
N MET A 131 10.93 12.93 -6.70
CA MET A 131 11.95 12.01 -7.22
C MET A 131 11.35 10.91 -8.10
N LYS A 132 10.10 10.52 -7.82
CA LYS A 132 9.38 9.41 -8.47
C LYS A 132 7.92 9.81 -8.73
N PRO A 133 7.66 10.81 -9.59
CA PRO A 133 6.32 11.35 -9.81
C PRO A 133 5.33 10.31 -10.35
N ASP A 134 5.76 9.42 -11.26
CA ASP A 134 4.89 8.38 -11.82
C ASP A 134 4.39 7.38 -10.77
N MET A 135 5.26 7.03 -9.82
CA MET A 135 4.94 6.13 -8.73
C MET A 135 4.00 6.82 -7.73
N TYR A 136 4.24 8.11 -7.44
CA TYR A 136 3.33 8.91 -6.65
C TYR A 136 1.94 8.94 -7.29
N GLU A 137 1.84 9.35 -8.55
CA GLU A 137 0.56 9.48 -9.26
C GLU A 137 -0.19 8.15 -9.33
N PHE A 138 0.54 7.05 -9.55
CA PHE A 138 -0.05 5.72 -9.54
C PHE A 138 -0.65 5.37 -8.17
N TRP A 139 0.16 5.35 -7.11
CA TRP A 139 -0.32 4.88 -5.80
C TRP A 139 -1.30 5.87 -5.17
N ALA A 140 -1.05 7.17 -5.27
CA ALA A 140 -1.94 8.20 -4.77
C ALA A 140 -3.34 8.13 -5.39
N GLY A 141 -3.44 7.74 -6.67
CA GLY A 141 -4.73 7.51 -7.32
C GLY A 141 -5.58 6.39 -6.71
N LEU A 142 -4.98 5.47 -5.93
CA LEU A 142 -5.69 4.39 -5.25
C LEU A 142 -6.11 4.74 -3.81
N PHE A 143 -5.49 5.74 -3.19
CA PHE A 143 -5.69 6.07 -1.78
C PHE A 143 -7.16 6.39 -1.43
N PRO A 144 -7.84 7.32 -2.14
CA PRO A 144 -9.23 7.63 -1.83
C PRO A 144 -10.17 6.44 -1.96
N LEU A 145 -9.85 5.51 -2.87
CA LEU A 145 -10.65 4.30 -3.06
C LEU A 145 -10.41 3.26 -1.96
N CYS A 146 -9.15 3.06 -1.56
CA CYS A 146 -8.73 1.97 -0.69
C CYS A 146 -8.86 2.30 0.81
N TYR A 147 -8.60 3.57 1.15
CA TYR A 147 -8.50 4.07 2.52
C TYR A 147 -9.55 5.14 2.86
N GLY A 148 -10.19 5.75 1.85
CA GLY A 148 -11.17 6.82 2.04
C GLY A 148 -10.56 8.20 2.24
N ASN A 149 -9.23 8.28 2.35
CA ASN A 149 -8.45 9.50 2.48
C ASN A 149 -7.53 9.67 1.25
N THR A 150 -7.13 10.90 0.97
CA THR A 150 -6.03 11.23 0.05
C THR A 150 -4.67 10.91 0.68
N VAL A 151 -3.61 10.84 -0.14
CA VAL A 151 -2.25 10.65 0.37
C VAL A 151 -1.86 11.79 1.30
N GLU A 152 -2.22 13.02 0.95
CA GLU A 152 -1.96 14.21 1.75
C GLU A 152 -2.60 14.08 3.14
N GLU A 153 -3.90 13.77 3.21
CA GLU A 153 -4.63 13.56 4.47
C GLU A 153 -4.03 12.44 5.33
N SER A 154 -3.77 11.27 4.74
CA SER A 154 -3.18 10.12 5.46
C SER A 154 -1.74 10.36 5.92
N SER A 155 -1.01 11.25 5.23
CA SER A 155 0.37 11.57 5.58
C SER A 155 0.49 12.56 6.75
N GLY A 156 -0.61 13.23 7.11
CA GLY A 156 -0.66 14.29 8.11
C GLY A 156 -0.20 15.66 7.59
N PHE A 157 -0.29 15.89 6.28
CA PHE A 157 0.02 17.16 5.61
C PHE A 157 -1.24 17.91 5.18
#